data_AF-A0A2T2R0L9-F1
#
_entry.id   AF-A0A2T2R0L9-F1
#
_cell.length_a   1.000
_cell.length_b   1.000
_cell.length_c   1.000
_cell.angle_alpha   90.00
_cell.angle_beta   90.00
_cell.angle_gamma   90.00
#
_symmetry.space_group_name_H-M   'P 1'
#
loop_
_entity.id
_entity.type
_entity.pdbx_description
1 polymer ?
#
loop_
_entity_poly.entity_id
_entity_poly.type
_entity_poly.pdbx_seq_one_letter_code
_entity_poly.pdbx_strand_id
1 'polypeptide(L)'
;MWKKIRFYLQSYDWALITAVFFLVSVGLAAIYSVDLSRGENFNLLYTQLAALIIGTAGLVIGSSLHVTVYKKYTRSFYFLTLILLVGVLFFGVEINGTRGWYRFAGLSLQPVELGKIALILILSLVTTKIGRRFYEFKFLASTIFLTFLVVGLVLLQPDLGSAFILVGIWISYLIFTGVKKEYLLGLLIVSCLIGVLGWFFILEGYQKERLVTFLNPQRDPLGAAYNLSPKAN
;
A
#
# COMPACT_ATOMS: atom_id res chain seq x y z
N MET A 1 14.56 -36.92 4.06
CA MET A 1 14.61 -35.46 4.27
C MET A 1 14.96 -34.68 3.00
N TRP A 2 16.05 -35.01 2.30
CA TRP A 2 16.53 -34.30 1.10
C TRP A 2 15.56 -34.28 -0.09
N LYS A 3 14.81 -35.37 -0.35
CA LYS A 3 13.80 -35.40 -1.42
C LYS A 3 12.62 -34.45 -1.16
N LYS A 4 12.23 -34.26 0.10
CA LYS A 4 11.18 -33.31 0.50
C LYS A 4 11.64 -31.88 0.28
N ILE A 5 12.87 -31.56 0.69
CA ILE A 5 13.50 -30.24 0.50
C ILE A 5 13.64 -29.92 -1.00
N ARG A 6 14.10 -30.88 -1.82
CA ARG A 6 14.21 -30.72 -3.27
C ARG A 6 12.85 -30.47 -3.95
N PHE A 7 11.79 -31.15 -3.50
CA PHE A 7 10.43 -30.93 -4.00
C PHE A 7 9.92 -29.53 -3.68
N TYR A 8 10.11 -29.04 -2.44
CA TYR A 8 9.78 -27.67 -2.08
C TYR A 8 10.60 -26.66 -2.91
N LEU A 9 11.90 -26.86 -3.06
CA LEU A 9 12.76 -25.99 -3.88
C LEU A 9 12.35 -25.97 -5.37
N GLN A 10 11.82 -27.06 -5.93
CA GLN A 10 11.32 -27.08 -7.30
C GLN A 10 9.94 -26.43 -7.49
N SER A 11 9.19 -26.22 -6.41
CA SER A 11 7.87 -25.57 -6.44
C SER A 11 7.92 -24.04 -6.39
N TYR A 12 9.09 -23.46 -6.12
CA TYR A 12 9.28 -22.01 -6.12
C TYR A 12 9.58 -21.48 -7.52
N ASP A 13 9.01 -20.31 -7.84
CA ASP A 13 9.35 -19.55 -9.04
C ASP A 13 10.72 -18.87 -8.85
N TRP A 14 11.77 -19.55 -9.29
CA TRP A 14 13.15 -19.04 -9.21
C TRP A 14 13.37 -17.78 -10.03
N ALA A 15 12.63 -17.59 -11.13
CA ALA A 15 12.75 -16.38 -11.94
C ALA A 15 12.25 -15.16 -11.15
N LEU A 16 11.09 -15.29 -10.48
CA LEU A 16 10.55 -14.23 -9.63
C LEU A 16 11.49 -13.93 -8.45
N ILE A 17 11.98 -14.95 -7.74
CA ILE A 17 12.89 -14.77 -6.60
C ILE A 17 14.16 -14.05 -7.05
N THR A 18 14.77 -14.49 -8.16
CA THR A 18 16.00 -13.88 -8.69
C THR A 18 15.76 -12.43 -9.11
N ALA A 19 14.64 -12.13 -9.77
CA ALA A 19 14.29 -10.77 -10.15
C ALA A 19 14.11 -9.85 -8.93
N VAL A 20 13.47 -10.33 -7.87
CA VAL A 20 13.29 -9.57 -6.61
C VAL A 20 14.65 -9.29 -5.95
N PHE A 21 15.51 -10.29 -5.79
CA PHE A 21 16.83 -10.10 -5.18
C PHE A 21 17.76 -9.21 -6.03
N PHE A 22 17.63 -9.29 -7.36
CA PHE A 22 18.33 -8.38 -8.27
C PHE A 22 17.90 -6.93 -8.04
N LEU A 23 16.59 -6.65 -8.00
CA LEU A 23 16.07 -5.31 -7.73
C LEU A 23 16.48 -4.79 -6.35
N VAL A 24 16.46 -5.65 -5.33
CA VAL A 24 16.94 -5.31 -3.98
C VAL A 24 18.42 -4.94 -3.99
N SER A 25 19.25 -5.69 -4.73
CA SER A 25 20.68 -5.44 -4.83
C SER A 25 20.98 -4.09 -5.50
N VAL A 26 20.24 -3.75 -6.56
CA VAL A 26 20.31 -2.43 -7.20
C VAL A 26 19.91 -1.32 -6.22
N GLY A 27 18.84 -1.52 -5.45
CA GLY A 27 18.41 -0.57 -4.42
C GLY A 27 19.45 -0.37 -3.31
N LEU A 28 20.09 -1.45 -2.84
CA LEU A 28 21.18 -1.38 -1.86
C LEU A 28 22.40 -0.63 -2.40
N ALA A 29 22.78 -0.88 -3.65
CA ALA A 29 23.86 -0.16 -4.30
C ALA A 29 23.57 1.35 -4.41
N ALA A 30 22.33 1.73 -4.72
CA ALA A 30 21.91 3.13 -4.74
C ALA A 30 22.00 3.78 -3.36
N ILE A 31 21.53 3.11 -2.30
CA ILE A 31 21.62 3.61 -0.92
C ILE A 31 23.07 3.75 -0.48
N TYR A 32 23.91 2.76 -0.81
CA TYR A 32 25.35 2.81 -0.55
C TYR A 32 25.99 4.04 -1.19
N SER A 33 25.66 4.34 -2.44
CA SER A 33 26.15 5.53 -3.13
C SER A 33 25.73 6.84 -2.45
N VAL A 34 24.50 6.90 -1.90
CA VAL A 34 24.01 8.06 -1.15
C VAL A 34 24.76 8.23 0.18
N ASP A 35 24.95 7.15 0.94
CA ASP A 35 25.69 7.20 2.20
C ASP A 35 27.16 7.64 1.99
N LEU A 36 27.80 7.15 0.91
CA LEU A 36 29.17 7.55 0.57
C LEU A 36 29.26 9.07 0.33
N SER A 37 28.27 9.66 -0.34
CA SER A 37 28.21 11.11 -0.59
C SER A 37 27.90 11.96 0.65
N ARG A 38 27.30 11.38 1.71
CA ARG A 38 26.92 12.08 2.94
C ARG A 38 28.00 12.02 4.04
N GLY A 39 29.14 11.40 3.73
CA GLY A 39 30.29 11.25 4.63
C GLY A 39 30.21 9.98 5.45
N GLU A 40 30.78 8.88 4.90
CA GLU A 40 31.11 7.54 5.43
C GLU A 40 30.32 6.95 6.63
N ASN A 41 29.15 7.48 6.93
CA ASN A 41 28.24 6.99 7.97
C ASN A 41 27.19 6.10 7.30
N PHE A 42 27.46 4.80 7.26
CA PHE A 42 26.63 3.78 6.59
C PHE A 42 25.32 3.43 7.34
N ASN A 43 24.74 4.38 8.07
CA ASN A 43 23.57 4.13 8.92
C ASN A 43 22.32 3.76 8.09
N LEU A 44 22.14 4.35 6.90
CA LEU A 44 21.00 4.01 6.02
C LEU A 44 21.18 2.61 5.44
N LEU A 45 22.41 2.28 5.02
CA LEU A 45 22.76 0.93 4.56
C LEU A 45 22.45 -0.13 5.63
N TYR A 46 22.92 0.06 6.86
CA TYR A 46 22.68 -0.90 7.95
C TYR A 46 21.19 -1.07 8.26
N THR A 47 20.45 0.03 8.25
CA THR A 47 18.99 0.01 8.44
C THR A 47 18.31 -0.79 7.32
N GLN A 48 18.72 -0.59 6.07
CA GLN A 48 18.15 -1.30 4.93
C GLN A 48 18.52 -2.79 4.92
N LEU A 49 19.74 -3.15 5.32
CA LEU A 49 20.16 -4.55 5.48
C LEU A 49 19.35 -5.25 6.57
N ALA A 50 19.13 -4.58 7.71
CA ALA A 50 18.26 -5.11 8.77
C ALA A 50 16.82 -5.30 8.26
N ALA A 51 16.27 -4.32 7.53
CA ALA A 51 14.96 -4.41 6.91
C ALA A 51 14.87 -5.55 5.89
N LEU A 52 15.93 -5.79 5.09
CA LEU A 52 15.98 -6.90 4.16
C LEU A 52 15.95 -8.26 4.89
N ILE A 53 16.69 -8.41 5.98
CA ILE A 53 16.68 -9.63 6.79
C ILE A 53 15.28 -9.89 7.36
N ILE A 54 14.67 -8.86 7.96
CA ILE A 54 13.31 -8.97 8.52
C ILE A 54 12.29 -9.28 7.42
N GLY A 55 12.36 -8.60 6.27
CA GLY A 55 11.48 -8.84 5.13
C GLY A 55 11.63 -10.24 4.54
N THR A 56 12.87 -10.73 4.41
CA THR A 56 13.17 -12.08 3.91
C THR A 56 12.66 -13.14 4.88
N ALA A 57 12.84 -12.94 6.19
CA ALA A 57 12.26 -13.80 7.21
C ALA A 57 10.72 -13.83 7.11
N GLY A 58 10.09 -12.66 6.93
CA GLY A 58 8.65 -12.55 6.70
C GLY A 58 8.17 -13.32 5.45
N LEU A 59 8.92 -13.25 4.36
CA LEU A 59 8.65 -14.01 3.13
C LEU A 59 8.73 -15.51 3.36
N VAL A 60 9.78 -16.00 4.03
CA VAL A 60 9.96 -17.43 4.33
C VAL A 60 8.84 -17.94 5.23
N ILE A 61 8.50 -17.19 6.30
CA ILE A 61 7.40 -17.54 7.21
C ILE A 61 6.08 -17.57 6.44
N GLY A 62 5.77 -16.51 5.70
CA GLY A 62 4.52 -16.43 4.93
C GLY A 62 4.39 -17.56 3.90
N SER A 63 5.43 -17.82 3.12
CA SER A 63 5.42 -18.90 2.12
C SER A 63 5.29 -20.30 2.73
N SER A 64 5.68 -20.47 3.99
CA SER A 64 5.58 -21.76 4.71
C SER A 64 4.18 -22.02 5.27
N LEU A 65 3.31 -21.00 5.37
CA LEU A 65 1.97 -21.14 5.92
C LEU A 65 1.00 -21.75 4.91
N HIS A 66 0.24 -22.75 5.35
CA HIS A 66 -0.79 -23.35 4.52
C HIS A 66 -1.97 -22.38 4.30
N VAL A 67 -2.60 -22.43 3.11
CA VAL A 67 -3.72 -21.55 2.71
C VAL A 67 -4.90 -21.56 3.71
N THR A 68 -5.09 -22.65 4.44
CA THR A 68 -6.12 -22.75 5.49
C THR A 68 -5.90 -21.78 6.65
N VAL A 69 -4.64 -21.50 7.01
CA VAL A 69 -4.27 -20.54 8.06
C VAL A 69 -4.74 -19.15 7.65
N TYR A 70 -4.39 -18.73 6.42
CA TYR A 70 -4.85 -17.47 5.87
C TYR A 70 -6.37 -17.36 5.93
N LYS A 71 -7.11 -18.32 5.35
CA LYS A 71 -8.59 -18.33 5.34
C LYS A 71 -9.20 -18.22 6.75
N LYS A 72 -8.61 -18.88 7.75
CA LYS A 72 -9.08 -18.85 9.14
C LYS A 72 -8.87 -17.48 9.79
N TYR A 73 -7.68 -16.90 9.64
CA TYR A 73 -7.29 -15.69 10.35
C TYR A 73 -7.55 -14.38 9.59
N THR A 74 -7.91 -14.43 8.31
CA THR A 74 -8.17 -13.24 7.47
C THR A 74 -9.09 -12.22 8.16
N ARG A 75 -10.21 -12.66 8.75
CA ARG A 75 -11.15 -11.75 9.41
C ARG A 75 -10.52 -11.05 10.61
N SER A 76 -9.89 -11.83 11.50
CA SER A 76 -9.20 -11.30 12.67
C SER A 76 -8.07 -10.36 12.29
N PHE A 77 -7.30 -10.70 11.25
CA PHE A 77 -6.22 -9.86 10.73
C PHE A 77 -6.74 -8.55 10.15
N TYR A 78 -7.84 -8.59 9.41
CA TYR A 78 -8.50 -7.39 8.89
C TYR A 78 -9.00 -6.47 10.02
N PHE A 79 -9.70 -7.01 11.02
CA PHE A 79 -10.15 -6.23 12.16
C PHE A 79 -8.99 -5.66 12.99
N LEU A 80 -7.94 -6.45 13.22
CA LEU A 80 -6.72 -5.96 13.88
C LEU A 80 -6.12 -4.78 13.12
N THR A 81 -6.09 -4.86 11.79
CA THR A 81 -5.56 -3.80 10.94
C THR A 81 -6.40 -2.52 11.03
N LEU A 82 -7.73 -2.64 11.08
CA LEU A 82 -8.60 -1.48 11.34
C LEU A 82 -8.32 -0.86 12.70
N ILE A 83 -8.13 -1.67 13.74
CA ILE A 83 -7.79 -1.18 15.08
C ILE A 83 -6.45 -0.43 15.06
N LEU A 84 -5.45 -0.95 14.35
CA LEU A 84 -4.16 -0.27 14.18
C LEU A 84 -4.29 1.05 13.39
N LEU A 85 -5.11 1.07 12.33
CA LEU A 85 -5.36 2.29 11.55
C LEU A 85 -6.14 3.34 12.33
N VAL A 86 -7.05 2.94 13.22
CA VAL A 86 -7.71 3.86 14.15
C VAL A 86 -6.72 4.32 15.21
N GLY A 87 -5.95 3.41 15.79
CA GLY A 87 -4.98 3.72 16.83
C GLY A 87 -3.91 4.70 16.38
N VAL A 88 -3.47 4.64 15.12
CA VAL A 88 -2.40 5.51 14.61
C VAL A 88 -2.87 6.96 14.47
N LEU A 89 -4.19 7.20 14.38
CA LEU A 89 -4.75 8.56 14.42
C LEU A 89 -4.50 9.26 15.76
N PHE A 90 -4.44 8.49 16.85
CA PHE A 90 -4.27 9.01 18.21
C PHE A 90 -2.82 8.94 18.70
N PHE A 91 -2.14 7.83 18.41
CA PHE A 91 -0.80 7.53 18.94
C PHE A 91 0.30 7.56 17.87
N GLY A 92 -0.05 7.85 16.62
CA GLY A 92 0.90 7.94 15.52
C GLY A 92 1.73 9.22 15.58
N VAL A 93 2.94 9.12 15.06
CA VAL A 93 3.84 10.26 14.86
C VAL A 93 3.51 10.92 13.52
N GLU A 94 3.50 12.25 13.52
CA GLU A 94 3.30 13.05 12.32
C GLU A 94 4.62 13.19 11.55
N ILE A 95 4.62 12.78 10.28
CA ILE A 95 5.77 12.91 9.39
C ILE A 95 5.25 13.51 8.08
N ASN A 96 5.82 14.64 7.66
CA ASN A 96 5.43 15.36 6.43
C ASN A 96 3.93 15.70 6.35
N GLY A 97 3.29 15.99 7.49
CA GLY A 97 1.86 16.31 7.57
C GLY A 97 0.92 15.10 7.56
N THR A 98 1.47 13.89 7.65
CA THR A 98 0.72 12.62 7.67
C THR A 98 0.95 11.89 8.99
N ARG A 99 -0.13 11.54 9.70
CA ARG A 99 -0.09 10.77 10.96
C ARG A 99 -0.30 9.28 10.70
N GLY A 100 0.68 8.66 10.06
CA GLY A 100 0.58 7.27 9.59
C GLY A 100 1.55 6.29 10.24
N TRP A 101 2.42 6.75 11.16
CA TRP A 101 3.57 5.96 11.60
C TRP A 101 3.57 5.69 13.10
N TYR A 102 3.72 4.43 13.47
CA TYR A 102 4.12 4.04 14.82
C TYR A 102 5.64 3.95 14.91
N ARG A 103 6.24 4.62 15.90
CA ARG A 103 7.68 4.52 16.18
C ARG A 103 7.89 3.87 17.53
N PHE A 104 8.58 2.73 17.53
CA PHE A 104 8.94 1.99 18.75
C PHE A 104 10.38 1.51 18.67
N ALA A 105 11.22 1.91 19.63
CA ALA A 105 12.60 1.42 19.80
C ALA A 105 13.45 1.40 18.50
N GLY A 106 13.35 2.45 17.68
CA GLY A 106 14.08 2.56 16.41
C GLY A 106 13.41 1.89 15.20
N LEU A 107 12.34 1.12 15.41
CA LEU A 107 11.52 0.56 14.34
C LEU A 107 10.34 1.49 14.02
N SER A 108 10.03 1.60 12.73
CA SER A 108 8.90 2.36 12.22
C SER A 108 7.92 1.39 11.53
N LEU A 109 6.68 1.37 11.99
CA LEU A 109 5.62 0.54 11.41
C LEU A 109 4.51 1.44 10.88
N GLN A 110 4.18 1.27 9.60
CA GLN A 110 3.08 1.95 8.95
C GLN A 110 1.89 0.99 8.81
N PRO A 111 0.78 1.19 9.55
CA PRO A 111 -0.34 0.24 9.54
C PRO A 111 -1.00 0.06 8.16
N VAL A 112 -0.91 1.07 7.29
CA VAL A 112 -1.50 1.02 5.95
C VAL A 112 -0.85 -0.05 5.05
N GLU A 113 0.42 -0.39 5.30
CA GLU A 113 1.11 -1.50 4.62
C GLU A 113 0.43 -2.83 4.94
N LEU A 114 0.09 -3.06 6.22
CA LEU A 114 -0.73 -4.20 6.65
C LEU A 114 -2.15 -4.09 6.07
N GLY A 115 -2.68 -2.87 5.97
CA GLY A 115 -3.96 -2.54 5.33
C GLY A 115 -4.09 -3.10 3.92
N LYS A 116 -3.07 -2.93 3.10
CA LYS A 116 -3.03 -3.45 1.72
C LYS A 116 -3.13 -4.97 1.70
N ILE A 117 -2.34 -5.66 2.53
CA ILE A 117 -2.36 -7.13 2.61
C ILE A 117 -3.70 -7.64 3.16
N ALA A 118 -4.19 -7.02 4.24
CA ALA A 118 -5.46 -7.37 4.87
C ALA A 118 -6.64 -7.20 3.91
N LEU A 119 -6.63 -6.13 3.11
CA LEU A 119 -7.64 -5.86 2.09
C LEU A 119 -7.66 -6.97 1.02
N ILE A 120 -6.49 -7.34 0.48
CA ILE A 120 -6.39 -8.41 -0.52
C ILE A 120 -6.95 -9.73 0.04
N LEU A 121 -6.56 -10.08 1.27
CA LEU A 121 -7.01 -11.31 1.92
C LEU A 121 -8.53 -11.31 2.17
N ILE A 122 -9.09 -10.23 2.71
CA ILE A 122 -10.53 -10.17 3.03
C ILE A 122 -11.38 -10.20 1.76
N LEU A 123 -10.96 -9.51 0.70
CA LEU A 123 -11.63 -9.54 -0.60
C LEU A 123 -11.61 -10.97 -1.17
N SER A 124 -10.45 -11.63 -1.18
CA SER A 124 -10.33 -13.03 -1.59
C SER A 124 -11.24 -13.98 -0.79
N LEU A 125 -11.38 -13.75 0.52
CA LEU A 125 -12.27 -14.55 1.37
C LEU A 125 -13.74 -14.34 1.00
N VAL A 126 -14.16 -13.10 0.71
CA VAL A 126 -15.52 -12.78 0.26
C VAL A 126 -15.85 -13.51 -1.04
N THR A 127 -14.95 -13.47 -2.03
CA THR A 127 -15.10 -14.23 -3.29
C THR A 127 -15.24 -15.73 -3.06
N THR A 128 -14.42 -16.29 -2.17
CA THR A 128 -14.47 -17.73 -1.85
C THR A 128 -15.83 -18.13 -1.26
N LYS A 129 -16.44 -17.27 -0.43
CA LYS A 129 -17.71 -17.57 0.25
C LYS A 129 -18.95 -17.39 -0.63
N ILE A 130 -18.93 -16.42 -1.53
CA ILE A 130 -20.08 -16.10 -2.39
C ILE A 130 -20.18 -17.05 -3.60
N GLY A 131 -19.15 -17.87 -3.86
CA GLY A 131 -19.25 -18.98 -4.81
C GLY A 131 -19.45 -18.53 -6.25
N ARG A 132 -18.71 -17.49 -6.68
CA ARG A 132 -18.73 -16.91 -8.05
C ARG A 132 -20.02 -16.21 -8.47
N ARG A 133 -20.90 -15.86 -7.54
CA ARG A 133 -22.07 -14.99 -7.83
C ARG A 133 -21.69 -13.50 -7.88
N PHE A 134 -20.73 -13.17 -8.73
CA PHE A 134 -20.14 -11.83 -8.84
C PHE A 134 -21.09 -10.78 -9.44
N TYR A 135 -22.21 -11.22 -10.01
CA TYR A 135 -23.26 -10.37 -10.56
C TYR A 135 -24.23 -9.84 -9.51
N GLU A 136 -24.18 -10.34 -8.26
CA GLU A 136 -25.07 -9.86 -7.21
C GLU A 136 -24.61 -8.50 -6.68
N PHE A 137 -25.55 -7.55 -6.56
CA PHE A 137 -25.26 -6.24 -5.97
C PHE A 137 -24.69 -6.37 -4.55
N LYS A 138 -25.10 -7.41 -3.80
CA LYS A 138 -24.56 -7.71 -2.45
C LYS A 138 -23.05 -7.97 -2.46
N PHE A 139 -22.52 -8.63 -3.50
CA PHE A 139 -21.09 -8.85 -3.64
C PHE A 139 -20.37 -7.52 -3.82
N LEU A 140 -20.83 -6.70 -4.77
CA LEU A 140 -20.24 -5.39 -5.04
C LEU A 140 -20.30 -4.50 -3.79
N ALA A 141 -21.47 -4.36 -3.17
CA ALA A 141 -21.67 -3.57 -1.96
C ALA A 141 -20.76 -4.03 -0.80
N SER A 142 -20.58 -5.34 -0.60
CA SER A 142 -19.67 -5.85 0.43
C SER A 142 -18.21 -5.49 0.15
N THR A 143 -17.76 -5.58 -1.11
CA THR A 143 -16.37 -5.23 -1.45
C THR A 143 -16.11 -3.72 -1.38
N ILE A 144 -17.10 -2.90 -1.77
CA ILE A 144 -17.08 -1.44 -1.60
C ILE A 144 -16.94 -1.14 -0.11
N PHE A 145 -17.83 -1.68 0.73
CA PHE A 145 -17.84 -1.40 2.16
C PHE A 145 -16.49 -1.75 2.81
N LEU A 146 -15.95 -2.94 2.56
CA LEU A 146 -14.67 -3.35 3.12
C LEU A 146 -13.52 -2.45 2.64
N THR A 147 -13.47 -2.13 1.35
CA THR A 147 -12.40 -1.29 0.80
C THR A 147 -12.47 0.14 1.36
N PHE A 148 -13.64 0.76 1.27
CA PHE A 148 -13.82 2.15 1.67
C PHE A 148 -13.74 2.36 3.18
N LEU A 149 -13.95 1.31 3.98
CA LEU A 149 -13.67 1.36 5.41
C LEU A 149 -12.17 1.57 5.69
N VAL A 150 -11.29 0.84 4.99
CA VAL A 150 -9.83 1.03 5.11
C VAL A 150 -9.40 2.37 4.51
N VAL A 151 -9.88 2.68 3.30
CA VAL A 151 -9.55 3.94 2.60
C VAL A 151 -9.97 5.15 3.42
N GLY A 152 -11.18 5.13 4.02
CA GLY A 152 -11.66 6.22 4.86
C GLY A 152 -10.74 6.48 6.06
N LEU A 153 -10.28 5.42 6.75
CA LEU A 153 -9.33 5.56 7.86
C LEU A 153 -7.97 6.11 7.41
N VAL A 154 -7.52 5.75 6.21
CA VAL A 154 -6.26 6.25 5.64
C VAL A 154 -6.37 7.72 5.20
N LEU A 155 -7.53 8.12 4.66
CA LEU A 155 -7.80 9.52 4.33
C LEU A 155 -7.88 10.41 5.59
N LEU A 156 -8.26 9.86 6.74
CA LEU A 156 -8.16 10.55 8.03
C LEU A 156 -6.72 10.74 8.52
N GLN A 157 -5.73 10.02 7.94
CA GLN A 157 -4.29 10.17 8.22
C GLN A 157 -3.60 11.21 7.31
N PRO A 158 -4.37 12.02 6.59
CA PRO A 158 -4.03 12.65 5.30
C PRO A 158 -3.07 11.90 4.34
N ASP A 159 -3.16 10.58 4.20
CA ASP A 159 -2.31 9.82 3.26
C ASP A 159 -3.03 9.51 1.94
N LEU A 160 -3.02 10.48 1.01
CA LEU A 160 -3.65 10.32 -0.31
C LEU A 160 -2.97 9.24 -1.16
N GLY A 161 -1.65 9.11 -1.08
CA GLY A 161 -0.90 8.14 -1.89
C GLY A 161 -1.30 6.71 -1.56
N SER A 162 -1.34 6.37 -0.28
CA SER A 162 -1.77 5.05 0.17
C SER A 162 -3.25 4.79 -0.11
N ALA A 163 -4.11 5.79 0.01
CA ALA A 163 -5.52 5.68 -0.35
C ALA A 163 -5.71 5.32 -1.83
N PHE A 164 -4.98 5.95 -2.75
CA PHE A 164 -5.02 5.60 -4.17
C PHE A 164 -4.54 4.18 -4.44
N ILE A 165 -3.50 3.72 -3.75
CA ILE A 165 -3.01 2.34 -3.90
C ILE A 165 -4.09 1.34 -3.45
N LEU A 166 -4.77 1.58 -2.32
CA LEU A 166 -5.85 0.72 -1.83
C LEU A 166 -7.03 0.65 -2.80
N VAL A 167 -7.42 1.80 -3.38
CA VAL A 167 -8.46 1.84 -4.42
C VAL A 167 -7.99 1.10 -5.67
N GLY A 168 -6.73 1.28 -6.08
CA GLY A 168 -6.13 0.57 -7.20
C GLY A 168 -6.15 -0.96 -7.01
N ILE A 169 -5.77 -1.44 -5.83
CA ILE A 169 -5.85 -2.87 -5.45
C ILE A 169 -7.28 -3.38 -5.63
N TRP A 170 -8.27 -2.63 -5.13
CA TRP A 170 -9.67 -3.03 -5.23
C TRP A 170 -10.17 -3.05 -6.68
N ILE A 171 -9.85 -2.04 -7.50
CA ILE A 171 -10.20 -2.00 -8.92
C ILE A 171 -9.56 -3.17 -9.67
N SER A 172 -8.26 -3.40 -9.48
CA SER A 172 -7.57 -4.56 -10.08
C SER A 172 -8.25 -5.87 -9.69
N TYR A 173 -8.60 -6.02 -8.41
CA TYR A 173 -9.34 -7.18 -7.93
C TYR A 173 -10.70 -7.35 -8.62
N LEU A 174 -11.49 -6.29 -8.79
CA LEU A 174 -12.78 -6.36 -9.49
C LEU A 174 -12.62 -6.80 -10.95
N ILE A 175 -11.59 -6.31 -11.64
CA ILE A 175 -11.26 -6.71 -13.01
C ILE A 175 -10.96 -8.22 -13.07
N PHE A 176 -10.14 -8.73 -12.16
CA PHE A 176 -9.77 -10.15 -12.13
C PHE A 176 -10.90 -11.09 -11.70
N THR A 177 -11.83 -10.62 -10.86
CA THR A 177 -12.99 -11.43 -10.45
C THR A 177 -14.08 -11.55 -11.52
N GLY A 178 -13.96 -10.83 -12.63
CA GLY A 178 -14.91 -10.92 -13.75
C GLY A 178 -16.25 -10.27 -13.47
N VAL A 179 -16.25 -9.19 -12.67
CA VAL A 179 -17.46 -8.38 -12.45
C VAL A 179 -17.95 -7.80 -13.77
N LYS A 180 -19.27 -7.68 -13.91
CA LYS A 180 -19.95 -7.07 -15.07
C LYS A 180 -19.31 -5.72 -15.45
N LYS A 181 -18.99 -5.56 -16.74
CA LYS A 181 -18.30 -4.37 -17.27
C LYS A 181 -19.11 -3.09 -17.03
N GLU A 182 -20.43 -3.20 -16.97
CA GLU A 182 -21.35 -2.12 -16.67
C GLU A 182 -21.11 -1.52 -15.27
N TYR A 183 -20.77 -2.34 -14.27
CA TYR A 183 -20.43 -1.85 -12.94
C TYR A 183 -19.07 -1.15 -12.91
N LEU A 184 -18.08 -1.65 -13.67
CA LEU A 184 -16.78 -0.99 -13.81
C LEU A 184 -16.91 0.36 -14.51
N LEU A 185 -17.72 0.41 -15.57
CA LEU A 185 -18.03 1.66 -16.29
C LEU A 185 -18.77 2.64 -15.38
N GLY A 186 -19.78 2.16 -14.64
CA GLY A 186 -20.52 2.97 -13.66
C GLY A 186 -19.60 3.54 -12.58
N LEU A 187 -18.67 2.73 -12.05
CA LEU A 187 -17.68 3.19 -11.08
C LEU A 187 -16.79 4.30 -11.66
N LEU A 188 -16.29 4.11 -12.88
CA LEU A 188 -15.44 5.10 -13.55
C LEU A 188 -16.19 6.42 -13.78
N ILE A 189 -17.45 6.36 -14.19
CA ILE A 189 -18.30 7.54 -14.36
C ILE A 189 -18.50 8.24 -13.02
N VAL A 190 -18.84 7.51 -11.96
CA VAL A 190 -19.03 8.08 -10.62
C VAL A 190 -17.75 8.71 -10.10
N SER A 191 -16.59 8.04 -10.26
CA SER A 191 -15.30 8.59 -9.86
C SER A 191 -14.94 9.86 -10.64
N CYS A 192 -15.22 9.90 -11.95
CA CYS A 192 -15.01 11.09 -12.77
C CYS A 192 -15.93 12.25 -12.32
N LEU A 193 -17.21 11.97 -12.06
CA LEU A 193 -18.15 12.96 -11.55
C LEU A 193 -17.72 13.51 -10.19
N ILE A 194 -17.28 12.64 -9.26
CA ILE A 194 -16.73 13.06 -7.96
C ILE A 194 -15.48 13.92 -8.16
N GLY A 195 -14.60 13.56 -9.08
CA GLY A 195 -13.40 14.35 -9.40
C GLY A 195 -13.73 15.75 -9.93
N VAL A 196 -14.68 15.84 -10.87
CA VAL A 196 -15.14 17.11 -11.43
C VAL A 196 -15.85 17.96 -10.37
N LEU A 197 -16.79 17.38 -9.62
CA LEU A 197 -17.48 18.09 -8.55
C LEU A 197 -16.50 18.51 -7.44
N GLY A 198 -15.55 17.64 -7.11
CA GLY A 198 -14.47 17.93 -6.16
C GLY A 198 -13.64 19.13 -6.61
N TRP A 199 -13.29 19.20 -7.89
CA TRP A 199 -12.57 20.32 -8.48
C TRP A 199 -13.31 21.64 -8.38
N PHE A 200 -14.62 21.66 -8.63
CA PHE A 200 -15.39 22.90 -8.64
C PHE A 200 -15.86 23.33 -7.25
N PHE A 201 -16.26 22.39 -6.39
CA PHE A 201 -17.01 22.69 -5.16
C PHE A 201 -16.28 22.34 -3.85
N ILE A 202 -15.29 21.44 -3.86
CA ILE A 202 -14.68 20.91 -2.62
C ILE A 202 -13.24 21.40 -2.46
N LEU A 203 -12.45 21.38 -3.54
CA LEU A 203 -11.03 21.71 -3.50
C LEU A 203 -10.83 23.20 -3.25
N GLU A 204 -10.03 23.53 -2.24
CA GLU A 204 -9.60 24.90 -1.97
C GLU A 204 -8.54 25.36 -2.99
N GLY A 205 -8.35 26.68 -3.14
CA GLY A 205 -7.44 27.26 -4.13
C GLY A 205 -6.02 26.66 -4.09
N TYR A 206 -5.45 26.48 -2.89
CA TYR A 206 -4.12 25.90 -2.71
C TYR A 206 -4.04 24.42 -3.14
N GLN A 207 -5.14 23.67 -2.99
CA GLN A 207 -5.19 22.25 -3.36
C GLN A 207 -5.24 22.09 -4.88
N LYS A 208 -5.97 22.98 -5.56
CA LYS A 208 -5.99 23.05 -7.03
C LYS A 208 -4.63 23.46 -7.58
N GLU A 209 -3.98 24.43 -6.96
CA GLU A 209 -2.65 24.89 -7.37
C GLU A 209 -1.62 23.78 -7.27
N ARG A 210 -1.60 23.01 -6.17
CA ARG A 210 -0.75 21.81 -6.06
C ARG A 210 -0.99 20.79 -7.18
N LEU A 211 -2.25 20.53 -7.55
CA LEU A 211 -2.59 19.61 -8.63
C LEU A 211 -2.13 20.14 -10.00
N VAL A 212 -2.27 21.45 -10.25
CA VAL A 212 -1.86 22.09 -11.51
C VAL A 212 -0.34 22.12 -11.63
N THR A 213 0.38 22.45 -10.56
CA THR A 213 1.84 22.44 -10.53
C THR A 213 2.38 21.02 -10.69
N PHE A 214 1.70 20.00 -10.17
CA PHE A 214 2.05 18.59 -10.43
C PHE A 214 1.91 18.21 -11.92
N LEU A 215 0.84 18.65 -12.58
CA LEU A 215 0.60 18.37 -14.02
C LEU A 215 1.47 19.23 -14.95
N ASN A 216 1.83 20.44 -14.53
CA ASN A 216 2.69 21.37 -15.25
C ASN A 216 3.83 21.87 -14.35
N PRO A 217 4.89 21.06 -14.16
CA PRO A 217 6.03 21.44 -13.32
C PRO A 217 6.79 22.68 -13.83
N GLN A 218 6.60 23.04 -15.11
CA GLN A 218 7.25 24.19 -15.75
C GLN A 218 6.57 25.53 -15.46
N ARG A 219 5.37 25.53 -14.87
CA ARG A 219 4.60 26.77 -14.60
C ARG A 219 5.10 27.56 -13.40
N ASP A 220 5.90 26.94 -12.54
CA ASP A 220 6.53 27.61 -11.40
C ASP A 220 8.02 27.22 -11.29
N PRO A 221 8.92 27.91 -12.02
CA PRO A 221 10.35 27.64 -11.99
C PRO A 221 11.02 28.05 -10.66
N LEU A 222 10.37 28.89 -9.85
CA LEU A 222 10.90 29.49 -8.62
C LEU A 222 10.22 28.97 -7.34
N GLY A 223 9.05 28.32 -7.46
CA GLY A 223 8.49 27.40 -6.48
C GLY A 223 9.29 26.11 -6.44
N ALA A 224 10.50 26.23 -5.89
CA ALA A 224 11.41 25.18 -5.45
C ALA A 224 10.82 23.76 -5.50
N ALA A 225 11.44 22.93 -6.34
CA ALA A 225 11.31 21.48 -6.34
C ALA A 225 10.85 20.95 -4.97
N TYR A 226 9.75 20.20 -5.00
CA TYR A 226 8.93 19.66 -3.90
C TYR A 226 9.69 18.93 -2.76
N ASN A 227 11.03 18.93 -2.76
CA ASN A 227 11.91 18.28 -1.79
C ASN A 227 13.16 19.08 -1.35
N LEU A 228 13.36 20.38 -1.67
CA LEU A 228 14.66 21.04 -1.46
C LEU A 228 14.74 22.39 -0.71
N SER A 229 13.72 22.84 0.01
CA SER A 229 13.97 23.94 0.99
C SER A 229 13.08 23.85 2.22
N PRO A 230 13.63 23.50 3.40
CA PRO A 230 13.09 24.02 4.65
C PRO A 230 13.10 25.54 4.52
N LYS A 231 12.00 26.21 4.89
CA LYS A 231 11.97 27.66 5.06
C LYS A 231 13.20 28.07 5.87
N ALA A 232 14.15 28.76 5.25
CA ALA A 232 15.04 29.64 6.00
C ALA A 232 14.19 30.85 6.40
N ASN A 233 14.30 31.22 7.67
CA ASN A 233 13.63 32.36 8.29
C ASN A 233 13.76 33.65 7.48
#